data_AF-A0A1G1ASP7-F1
#
_entry.id   AF-A0A1G1ASP7-F1
#
_cell.length_a   1.000
_cell.length_b   1.000
_cell.length_c   1.000
_cell.angle_alpha   90.00
_cell.angle_beta   90.00
_cell.angle_gamma   90.00
#
_symmetry.space_group_name_H-M   'P 1'
#
loop_
_entity.id
_entity.type
_entity.pdbx_description
1 polymer ?
#
loop_
_entity_poly.entity_id
_entity_poly.type
_entity_poly.pdbx_seq_one_letter_code
_entity_poly.pdbx_strand_id
1 'polypeptide(L)'
;MKKQMFNKLVATTLIASVGFAATSAMAGPDFFQQQINQRLMQSKQKLQEAEVAKGAERQKLMGEHMKMMHEAMEKMQSMKPKAGMTMQEHEDWINEHLKLMNQIVNQLMEEHHLLLGSAGTHKH
;
A
#
# COMPACT_ATOMS: atom_id res chain seq x y z
N MET A 1 31.68 43.28 36.88
CA MET A 1 31.36 42.51 35.67
C MET A 1 32.64 42.25 34.86
N LYS A 2 33.24 41.06 34.96
CA LYS A 2 34.31 40.57 34.08
C LYS A 2 34.24 39.03 34.02
N LYS A 3 33.38 38.48 33.16
CA LYS A 3 33.31 37.04 32.84
C LYS A 3 33.38 36.87 31.33
N GLN A 4 34.56 37.07 30.75
CA GLN A 4 34.79 36.84 29.32
C GLN A 4 36.24 36.42 29.07
N MET A 5 36.74 35.35 29.69
CA MET A 5 38.01 34.72 29.27
C MET A 5 38.07 33.24 29.68
N PHE A 6 37.08 32.42 29.32
CA PHE A 6 37.15 30.97 29.56
C PHE A 6 36.62 30.09 28.43
N ASN A 7 36.61 30.58 27.19
CA ASN A 7 36.32 29.74 26.02
C ASN A 7 37.56 29.65 25.12
N LYS A 8 38.60 28.99 25.63
CA LYS A 8 39.66 28.41 24.79
C LYS A 8 39.70 26.91 25.04
N LEU A 9 39.26 26.19 24.01
CA LEU A 9 40.02 25.11 23.40
C LEU A 9 40.24 23.84 24.24
N VAL A 10 39.36 22.85 24.07
CA VAL A 10 39.81 21.45 23.93
C VAL A 10 38.95 20.80 22.86
N ALA A 11 39.55 20.66 21.69
CA ALA A 11 39.14 19.70 20.68
C ALA A 11 39.39 18.29 21.25
N THR A 12 38.36 17.45 21.27
CA THR A 12 38.54 16.01 21.36
C THR A 12 37.63 15.34 20.35
N THR A 13 38.23 15.04 19.20
CA THR A 13 37.73 14.12 18.19
C THR A 13 37.51 12.74 18.82
N LEU A 14 36.28 12.25 18.84
CA LEU A 14 36.00 10.82 18.91
C LEU A 14 35.23 10.44 17.65
N ILE A 15 36.01 10.00 16.65
CA ILE A 15 35.53 9.15 15.57
C ILE A 15 35.14 7.83 16.25
N ALA A 16 33.89 7.74 16.70
CA ALA A 16 33.26 6.47 16.99
C ALA A 16 32.53 6.07 15.71
N SER A 17 33.18 5.21 14.94
CA SER A 17 32.61 4.35 13.92
C SER A 17 31.15 4.01 14.20
N VAL A 18 30.22 4.65 13.48
CA VAL A 18 28.89 4.07 13.24
C VAL A 18 29.09 2.98 12.18
N GLY A 19 29.82 1.94 12.59
CA GLY A 19 29.85 0.64 11.95
C GLY A 19 28.60 -0.10 12.37
N PHE A 20 27.47 0.29 11.79
CA PHE A 20 26.32 -0.59 11.61
C PHE A 20 25.51 0.03 10.48
N ALA A 21 26.00 -0.15 9.25
CA ALA A 21 25.08 -0.23 8.13
C ALA A 21 24.23 -1.47 8.45
N ALA A 22 23.11 -1.23 9.13
CA ALA A 22 22.03 -2.19 9.17
C ALA A 22 21.66 -2.42 7.71
N THR A 23 22.23 -3.46 7.11
CA THR A 23 21.51 -4.25 6.13
C THR A 23 20.43 -5.01 6.91
N SER A 24 19.59 -4.28 7.64
CA SER A 24 18.22 -4.69 7.82
C SER A 24 17.71 -4.76 6.40
N ALA A 25 17.70 -5.97 5.83
CA ALA A 25 16.69 -6.33 4.88
C ALA A 25 15.41 -5.64 5.37
N MET A 26 14.92 -4.68 4.60
CA MET A 26 13.72 -3.95 4.98
C MET A 26 12.62 -5.02 5.07
N ALA A 27 12.34 -5.51 6.27
CA ALA A 27 11.35 -6.54 6.58
C ALA A 27 9.95 -5.93 6.46
N GLY A 28 9.62 -5.49 5.25
CA GLY A 28 8.40 -4.81 4.90
C GLY A 28 8.05 -5.07 3.44
N PRO A 29 6.85 -4.64 3.01
CA PRO A 29 6.36 -4.95 1.69
C PRO A 29 7.32 -4.45 0.61
N ASP A 30 7.55 -5.28 -0.41
CA ASP A 30 8.38 -4.87 -1.53
C ASP A 30 7.72 -3.71 -2.32
N PHE A 31 8.48 -3.08 -3.22
CA PHE A 31 7.98 -1.96 -4.02
C PHE A 31 6.69 -2.28 -4.79
N PHE A 32 6.55 -3.50 -5.33
CA PHE A 32 5.36 -3.90 -6.07
C PHE A 32 4.17 -4.10 -5.14
N GLN A 33 4.39 -4.72 -3.97
CA GLN A 33 3.36 -4.87 -2.93
C GLN A 33 2.87 -3.50 -2.44
N GLN A 34 3.77 -2.55 -2.22
CA GLN A 34 3.41 -1.17 -1.86
C GLN A 34 2.61 -0.47 -2.96
N GLN A 35 3.03 -0.62 -4.22
CA GLN A 35 2.32 -0.03 -5.35
C GLN A 35 0.90 -0.58 -5.49
N ILE A 36 0.72 -1.89 -5.33
CA ILE A 36 -0.62 -2.50 -5.36
C ILE A 36 -1.44 -2.00 -4.17
N ASN A 37 -0.89 -1.99 -2.96
CA ASN A 37 -1.61 -1.48 -1.78
C ASN A 37 -2.12 -0.03 -2.00
N GLN A 38 -1.29 0.84 -2.58
CA GLN A 38 -1.70 2.21 -2.91
C GLN A 38 -2.85 2.25 -3.92
N ARG A 39 -2.79 1.43 -4.96
CA ARG A 39 -3.87 1.31 -5.95
C ARG A 39 -5.16 0.79 -5.32
N LEU A 40 -5.08 -0.20 -4.44
CA LEU A 40 -6.24 -0.75 -3.74
C LEU A 40 -6.88 0.29 -2.81
N MET A 41 -6.08 1.09 -2.11
CA MET A 41 -6.60 2.21 -1.31
C MET A 41 -7.34 3.25 -2.18
N GLN A 42 -6.76 3.66 -3.30
CA GLN A 42 -7.41 4.60 -4.24
C GLN A 42 -8.69 4.00 -4.83
N SER A 43 -8.63 2.74 -5.23
CA SER A 43 -9.77 1.99 -5.73
C SER A 43 -10.89 1.93 -4.68
N LYS A 44 -10.55 1.74 -3.40
CA LYS A 44 -11.52 1.69 -2.30
C LYS A 44 -12.23 3.02 -2.10
N GLN A 45 -11.49 4.12 -2.18
CA GLN A 45 -12.07 5.47 -2.11
C GLN A 45 -13.10 5.67 -3.23
N LYS A 46 -12.78 5.26 -4.46
CA LYS A 46 -13.72 5.33 -5.58
C LYS A 46 -14.98 4.50 -5.38
N LEU A 47 -14.85 3.30 -4.82
CA LEU A 47 -16.01 2.46 -4.49
C LEU A 47 -16.90 3.13 -3.44
N GLN A 48 -16.31 3.72 -2.40
CA GLN A 48 -17.04 4.44 -1.35
C GLN A 48 -17.71 5.72 -1.89
N GLU A 49 -17.04 6.46 -2.77
CA GLU A 49 -17.65 7.60 -3.47
C GLU A 49 -18.83 7.15 -4.35
N ALA A 50 -18.67 6.04 -5.07
CA ALA A 50 -19.73 5.47 -5.91
C ALA A 50 -20.93 5.00 -5.09
N GLU A 51 -20.71 4.49 -3.87
CA GLU A 51 -21.77 4.01 -2.98
C GLU A 51 -22.78 5.11 -2.67
N VAL A 52 -22.30 6.32 -2.40
CA VAL A 52 -23.14 7.49 -2.06
C VAL A 52 -23.54 8.33 -3.27
N ALA A 53 -22.83 8.20 -4.40
CA ALA A 53 -23.17 8.87 -5.66
C ALA A 53 -24.41 8.26 -6.35
N LYS A 54 -24.95 8.98 -7.34
CA LYS A 54 -26.11 8.55 -8.15
C LYS A 54 -25.87 8.75 -9.64
N GLY A 55 -26.64 8.04 -10.46
CA GLY A 55 -26.70 8.22 -11.90
C GLY A 55 -25.33 8.10 -12.59
N ALA A 56 -25.06 9.02 -13.53
CA ALA A 56 -23.85 8.98 -14.35
C ALA A 56 -22.54 9.08 -13.53
N GLU A 57 -22.53 9.83 -12.43
CA GLU A 57 -21.33 9.96 -11.60
C GLU A 57 -21.00 8.65 -10.87
N ARG A 58 -22.03 7.96 -10.34
CA ARG A 58 -21.85 6.60 -9.78
C ARG A 58 -21.29 5.65 -10.83
N GLN A 59 -21.83 5.66 -12.05
CA GLN A 59 -21.35 4.79 -13.13
C GLN A 59 -19.89 5.07 -13.49
N LYS A 60 -19.50 6.36 -13.55
CA LYS A 60 -18.12 6.77 -13.81
C LYS A 60 -17.17 6.29 -12.72
N LEU A 61 -17.51 6.53 -11.45
CA LEU A 61 -16.71 6.11 -10.29
C LEU A 61 -16.56 4.59 -10.22
N MET A 62 -17.63 3.84 -10.50
CA MET A 62 -17.59 2.39 -10.62
C MET A 62 -16.68 1.93 -11.76
N GLY A 63 -16.72 2.60 -12.91
CA GLY A 63 -15.81 2.30 -14.03
C GLY A 63 -14.34 2.55 -13.68
N GLU A 64 -14.05 3.64 -12.96
CA GLU A 64 -12.70 3.94 -12.46
C GLU A 64 -12.23 2.89 -11.44
N HIS A 65 -13.09 2.51 -10.49
CA HIS A 65 -12.84 1.44 -9.52
C HIS A 65 -12.50 0.12 -10.22
N MET A 66 -13.38 -0.35 -11.11
CA MET A 66 -13.21 -1.59 -11.88
C MET A 66 -11.89 -1.63 -12.64
N LYS A 67 -11.54 -0.53 -13.31
CA LYS A 67 -10.27 -0.42 -14.03
C LYS A 67 -9.08 -0.58 -13.09
N MET A 68 -9.09 0.11 -11.94
CA MET A 68 -8.02 -0.01 -10.95
C MET A 68 -7.92 -1.42 -10.36
N MET A 69 -9.05 -2.07 -10.10
CA MET A 69 -9.11 -3.45 -9.62
C MET A 69 -8.54 -4.43 -10.62
N HIS A 70 -8.88 -4.28 -11.91
CA HIS A 70 -8.35 -5.13 -12.98
C HIS A 70 -6.82 -4.99 -13.10
N GLU A 71 -6.32 -3.76 -13.17
CA GLU A 71 -4.87 -3.52 -13.24
C GLU A 71 -4.13 -4.02 -11.99
N ALA A 72 -4.74 -3.93 -10.80
CA ALA A 72 -4.17 -4.47 -9.58
C ALA A 72 -4.11 -6.00 -9.61
N MET A 73 -5.17 -6.67 -10.08
CA MET A 73 -5.23 -8.13 -10.21
C MET A 73 -4.21 -8.66 -11.23
N GLU A 74 -4.09 -8.03 -12.40
CA GLU A 74 -3.09 -8.41 -13.41
C GLU A 74 -1.66 -8.33 -12.85
N LYS A 75 -1.35 -7.23 -12.15
CA LYS A 75 -0.06 -7.06 -11.48
C LYS A 75 0.15 -8.12 -10.42
N MET A 76 -0.87 -8.39 -9.60
CA MET A 76 -0.83 -9.39 -8.54
C MET A 76 -0.47 -10.77 -9.09
N GLN A 77 -1.13 -11.19 -10.17
CA GLN A 77 -0.87 -12.46 -10.83
C GLN A 77 0.56 -12.58 -11.38
N SER A 78 1.14 -11.46 -11.83
CA SER A 78 2.49 -11.43 -12.40
C SER A 78 3.60 -11.41 -11.34
N MET A 79 3.27 -11.13 -10.07
CA MET A 79 4.25 -10.98 -9.00
C MET A 79 4.84 -12.32 -8.55
N LYS A 80 6.14 -12.29 -8.29
CA LYS A 80 6.92 -13.44 -7.80
C LYS A 80 7.85 -12.97 -6.69
N PRO A 81 8.17 -13.84 -5.72
CA PRO A 81 9.21 -13.53 -4.75
C PRO A 81 10.54 -13.34 -5.51
N LYS A 82 11.33 -12.35 -5.07
CA LYS A 82 12.72 -12.16 -5.49
C LYS A 82 13.54 -13.42 -5.25
N ALA A 83 14.44 -13.73 -6.18
CA ALA A 83 15.41 -14.80 -6.01
C ALA A 83 16.39 -14.49 -4.87
N GLY A 84 16.80 -15.52 -4.13
CA GLY A 84 17.78 -15.39 -3.07
C GLY A 84 17.27 -14.80 -1.75
N MET A 85 15.94 -14.65 -1.58
CA MET A 85 15.36 -14.35 -0.27
C MET A 85 15.68 -15.46 0.75
N THR A 86 15.87 -15.06 2.00
CA THR A 86 15.85 -15.97 3.15
C THR A 86 14.46 -16.57 3.35
N MET A 87 14.35 -17.64 4.14
CA MET A 87 13.06 -18.26 4.43
C MET A 87 12.08 -17.28 5.08
N GLN A 88 12.57 -16.46 6.02
CA GLN A 88 11.74 -15.47 6.70
C GLN A 88 11.24 -14.38 5.75
N GLU A 89 12.11 -13.83 4.89
CA GLU A 89 11.69 -12.84 3.89
C GLU A 89 10.68 -13.41 2.89
N HIS A 90 10.83 -14.69 2.55
CA HIS A 90 9.88 -15.38 1.68
C HIS A 90 8.52 -15.57 2.35
N GLU A 91 8.48 -15.93 3.64
CA GLU A 91 7.24 -16.01 4.42
C GLU A 91 6.56 -14.64 4.55
N ASP A 92 7.33 -13.60 4.88
CA ASP A 92 6.83 -12.23 4.96
C ASP A 92 6.26 -11.76 3.61
N TRP A 93 6.93 -12.10 2.51
CA TRP A 93 6.44 -11.81 1.17
C TRP A 93 5.12 -12.51 0.88
N ILE A 94 4.98 -13.79 1.24
CA ILE A 94 3.71 -14.54 1.07
C ILE A 94 2.60 -13.90 1.90
N ASN A 95 2.88 -13.53 3.14
CA ASN A 95 1.88 -12.93 4.03
C ASN A 95 1.34 -11.62 3.48
N GLU A 96 2.21 -10.74 2.98
CA GLU A 96 1.78 -9.50 2.33
C GLU A 96 1.08 -9.77 1.00
N HIS A 97 1.50 -10.76 0.21
CA HIS A 97 0.82 -11.19 -1.02
C HIS A 97 -0.63 -11.63 -0.73
N LEU A 98 -0.83 -12.48 0.26
CA LEU A 98 -2.16 -12.98 0.67
C LEU A 98 -3.05 -11.86 1.20
N LYS A 99 -2.49 -10.90 1.93
CA LYS A 99 -3.20 -9.72 2.42
C LYS A 99 -3.72 -8.86 1.26
N LEU A 100 -2.91 -8.61 0.24
CA LEU A 100 -3.33 -7.89 -0.97
C LEU A 100 -4.42 -8.65 -1.72
N MET A 101 -4.30 -9.98 -1.84
CA MET A 101 -5.36 -10.81 -2.44
C MET A 101 -6.68 -10.70 -1.67
N ASN A 102 -6.63 -10.76 -0.34
CA ASN A 102 -7.82 -10.59 0.50
C ASN A 102 -8.47 -9.22 0.31
N GLN A 103 -7.67 -8.15 0.19
CA GLN A 103 -8.19 -6.82 -0.12
C GLN A 103 -8.88 -6.78 -1.48
N ILE A 104 -8.29 -7.40 -2.51
CA ILE A 104 -8.89 -7.50 -3.85
C ILE A 104 -10.25 -8.18 -3.78
N VAL A 105 -10.32 -9.35 -3.14
CA VAL A 105 -11.56 -10.14 -3.03
C VAL A 105 -12.63 -9.37 -2.27
N ASN A 106 -12.28 -8.73 -1.15
CA ASN A 106 -13.24 -7.94 -0.38
C ASN A 106 -13.85 -6.80 -1.19
N GLN A 107 -13.03 -6.05 -1.93
CA GLN A 107 -13.52 -4.96 -2.76
C GLN A 107 -14.41 -5.44 -3.91
N LEU A 108 -14.09 -6.58 -4.53
CA LEU A 108 -14.95 -7.19 -5.55
C LEU A 108 -16.31 -7.61 -4.98
N MET A 109 -16.35 -8.10 -3.74
CA MET A 109 -17.61 -8.42 -3.06
C MET A 109 -18.43 -7.17 -2.75
N GLU A 110 -17.78 -6.11 -2.24
CA GLU A 110 -18.42 -4.81 -1.98
C GLU A 110 -18.99 -4.21 -3.29
N GLU A 111 -18.21 -4.21 -4.37
CA GLU A 111 -18.63 -3.82 -5.72
C GLU A 111 -19.85 -4.62 -6.18
N HIS A 112 -19.81 -5.95 -6.07
CA HIS A 112 -20.90 -6.81 -6.50
C HIS A 112 -22.20 -6.53 -5.73
N HIS A 113 -22.11 -6.35 -4.40
CA HIS A 113 -23.26 -5.92 -3.59
C HIS A 113 -23.83 -4.59 -4.07
N LEU A 114 -22.96 -3.64 -4.40
CA LEU A 114 -23.36 -2.31 -4.83
C LEU A 114 -24.08 -2.32 -6.20
N LEU A 115 -23.64 -3.20 -7.10
CA LEU A 115 -24.28 -3.42 -8.40
C LEU A 115 -25.63 -4.13 -8.27
N LEU A 116 -25.73 -5.16 -7.41
CA LEU A 116 -27.00 -5.85 -7.15
C LEU A 116 -28.03 -4.94 -6.47
N GLY A 117 -27.60 -4.13 -5.49
CA GLY A 117 -28.46 -3.14 -4.85
C GLY A 117 -28.98 -2.08 -5.83
N SER A 118 -28.16 -1.71 -6.84
CA SER A 118 -28.58 -0.81 -7.91
C SER A 118 -29.53 -1.46 -8.92
N ALA A 119 -29.41 -2.76 -9.18
CA ALA A 119 -30.29 -3.47 -10.11
C ALA A 119 -31.71 -3.69 -9.53
N GLY A 120 -31.84 -3.77 -8.20
CA GLY A 120 -33.13 -3.92 -7.52
C GLY A 120 -34.03 -2.68 -7.51
N THR A 121 -33.52 -1.50 -7.84
CA THR A 121 -34.25 -0.22 -7.76
C THR A 121 -34.85 0.27 -9.09
N HIS A 122 -34.66 -0.47 -10.19
CA HIS A 122 -35.18 -0.13 -11.53
C HIS A 122 -36.44 -0.91 -11.94
N LYS A 123 -37.07 -1.69 -11.04
CA LYS A 123 -38.39 -2.28 -11.26
C LYS A 123 -39.46 -1.47 -10.52
N HIS A 124 -39.93 -0.37 -11.12
CA HIS A 124 -41.24 0.23 -10.84
C HIS A 124 -41.75 0.94 -12.09
#